data_AF-A0AAU9T0Y2-F1
#
_entry.id   AF-A0AAU9T0Y2-F1
#
_cell.length_a   1.000
_cell.length_b   1.000
_cell.length_c   1.000
_cell.angle_alpha   90.00
_cell.angle_beta   90.00
_cell.angle_gamma   90.00
#
_symmetry.space_group_name_H-M   'P 1'
#
loop_
_entity.id
_entity.type
_entity.pdbx_description
1 polymer ?
#
loop_
_entity_poly.entity_id
_entity_poly.type
_entity_poly.pdbx_seq_one_letter_code
_entity_poly.pdbx_strand_id
1 'polypeptide(L)'
;PVDIFDKESDFSDLEINEYKEKLHQELKTGKYKVKHVNGTLRCPFCAGEKEQDYQYKDFLQHAIGLGKGSANISAKKKANHFALAKYLEIDLANEAEQLPQPMIKPASVTERSQQNDLYCWPWIGIVMNIVKGPNTRKSLDSSGYLMKEVSIFKPLRVEIFWNDHNQIGQAVVKFGNDWTSFKNAMEFEKSFEADHQSKKEWLALKGRLDSKIYGWLARADDYNLEGPVGEYVRKEGKLKTTSNLVEEATQDRNKIVANMTNEIDMESEKLDELHYKYNETNMSLSRMLVGKDMLHHAFYKGSPPPPIMHVNDHGMQNSEIEAKRKELDSWSKQLNKREALIEKERQKLDKEKQRIEVKRKELDSWSKQLNKHESSTKRERHKLTKEKR
;
A
#
# COMPACT_ATOMS: atom_id res chain seq x y z
N PRO A 1 36.05 27.45 29.89
CA PRO A 1 35.08 27.82 30.93
C PRO A 1 34.71 29.31 30.83
N VAL A 2 33.65 29.59 30.09
CA VAL A 2 32.72 30.68 30.38
C VAL A 2 31.36 30.10 30.09
N ASP A 3 30.67 29.73 31.18
CA ASP A 3 29.23 29.49 31.17
C ASP A 3 28.53 30.77 30.72
N ILE A 4 27.76 30.67 29.63
CA ILE A 4 26.64 31.57 29.41
C ILE A 4 25.41 30.67 29.31
N PHE A 5 24.75 30.55 30.45
CA PHE A 5 23.34 30.21 30.55
C PHE A 5 22.56 31.17 29.64
N ASP A 6 22.28 30.77 28.41
CA ASP A 6 21.24 31.42 27.62
C ASP A 6 19.91 31.01 28.24
N LYS A 7 19.43 31.91 29.09
CA LYS A 7 18.13 31.90 29.72
C LYS A 7 17.08 31.54 28.67
N GLU A 8 16.40 30.42 28.88
CA GLU A 8 15.07 30.18 28.30
C GLU A 8 14.15 31.26 28.84
N SER A 9 14.11 32.37 28.12
CA SER A 9 13.02 33.33 28.22
C SER A 9 11.78 32.61 27.71
N ASP A 10 10.77 32.46 28.57
CA ASP A 10 9.42 32.05 28.17
C ASP A 10 8.94 33.03 27.09
N PHE A 11 9.06 32.62 25.83
CA PHE A 11 8.49 33.35 24.71
C PHE A 11 6.98 33.19 24.79
N SER A 12 6.26 34.31 24.90
CA SER A 12 4.80 34.29 24.85
C SER A 12 4.32 33.85 23.45
N ASP A 13 3.14 33.24 23.37
CA ASP A 13 2.55 32.80 22.09
C ASP A 13 2.43 33.94 21.06
N LEU A 14 2.32 35.19 21.53
CA LEU A 14 2.29 36.40 20.71
C LEU A 14 3.65 36.69 20.05
N GLU A 15 4.75 36.58 20.79
CA GLU A 15 6.11 36.79 20.26
C GLU A 15 6.48 35.71 19.24
N ILE A 16 6.00 34.48 19.43
CA ILE A 16 6.18 33.38 18.46
C ILE A 16 5.39 33.68 17.17
N ASN A 17 4.19 34.26 17.28
CA ASN A 17 3.36 34.58 16.13
C ASN A 17 3.91 35.78 15.33
N GLU A 18 4.38 36.82 16.01
CA GLU A 18 5.07 37.96 15.38
C GLU A 18 6.37 37.53 14.69
N TYR A 19 7.14 36.64 15.34
CA TYR A 19 8.36 36.07 14.76
C TYR A 19 8.08 35.25 13.49
N LYS A 20 6.99 34.46 13.46
CA LYS A 20 6.53 33.72 12.26
C LYS A 20 6.17 34.67 11.11
N GLU A 21 5.41 35.72 11.39
CA GLU A 21 4.96 36.64 10.33
C GLU A 21 6.12 37.47 9.78
N LYS A 22 7.04 37.91 10.64
CA LYS A 22 8.27 38.58 10.21
C LYS A 22 9.11 37.69 9.29
N LEU A 23 9.31 36.42 9.65
CA LEU A 23 10.05 35.47 8.81
C LEU A 23 9.36 35.18 7.49
N HIS A 24 8.03 35.08 7.49
CA HIS A 24 7.24 34.93 6.28
C HIS A 24 7.44 36.13 5.34
N GLN A 25 7.44 37.35 5.86
CA GLN A 25 7.78 38.55 5.06
C GLN A 25 9.22 38.51 4.55
N GLU A 26 10.19 38.10 5.38
CA GLU A 26 11.60 37.98 4.97
C GLU A 26 11.82 36.93 3.85
N LEU A 27 11.00 35.87 3.82
CA LEU A 27 10.96 34.90 2.72
C LEU A 27 10.42 35.53 1.43
N LYS A 28 9.32 36.31 1.52
CA LYS A 28 8.76 37.05 0.36
C LYS A 28 9.72 38.09 -0.21
N THR A 29 10.46 38.80 0.65
CA THR A 29 11.43 39.81 0.21
C THR A 29 12.72 39.18 -0.33
N GLY A 30 12.83 37.85 -0.39
CA GLY A 30 13.99 37.15 -0.94
C GLY A 30 15.25 37.20 -0.07
N LYS A 31 15.12 37.55 1.22
CA LYS A 31 16.25 37.57 2.17
C LYS A 31 16.82 36.17 2.37
N TYR A 32 15.96 35.16 2.36
CA TYR A 32 16.32 33.75 2.36
C TYR A 32 16.10 33.14 0.98
N LYS A 33 17.15 32.59 0.38
CA LYS A 33 17.07 31.96 -0.95
C LYS A 33 16.44 30.58 -0.84
N VAL A 34 15.18 30.48 -1.26
CA VAL A 34 14.43 29.22 -1.29
C VAL A 34 14.52 28.53 -2.67
N LYS A 35 14.59 29.32 -3.75
CA LYS A 35 14.64 28.84 -5.14
C LYS A 35 16.01 29.12 -5.75
N HIS A 36 16.58 28.10 -6.39
CA HIS A 36 17.85 28.20 -7.13
C HIS A 36 17.60 28.35 -8.64
N VAL A 37 18.62 28.82 -9.37
CA VAL A 37 18.54 29.18 -10.81
C VAL A 37 18.17 27.97 -11.69
N ASN A 38 18.43 26.76 -11.22
CA ASN A 38 18.07 25.48 -11.84
C ASN A 38 16.62 25.03 -11.55
N GLY A 39 15.83 25.82 -10.83
CA GLY A 39 14.46 25.48 -10.45
C GLY A 39 14.35 24.54 -9.25
N THR A 40 15.46 24.17 -8.59
CA THR A 40 15.41 23.34 -7.37
C THR A 40 15.09 24.19 -6.14
N LEU A 41 14.36 23.58 -5.19
CA LEU A 41 13.95 24.22 -3.94
C LEU A 41 14.78 23.67 -2.79
N ARG A 42 15.30 24.56 -1.93
CA ARG A 42 16.09 24.19 -0.76
C ARG A 42 15.57 24.87 0.49
N CYS A 43 15.67 24.17 1.61
CA CYS A 43 15.29 24.72 2.92
C CYS A 43 16.43 25.62 3.44
N PRO A 44 16.20 26.93 3.61
CA PRO A 44 17.23 27.84 4.12
C PRO A 44 17.48 27.67 5.63
N PHE A 45 16.67 26.87 6.32
CA PHE A 45 16.68 26.71 7.77
C PHE A 45 17.26 25.36 8.25
N CYS A 46 17.67 24.48 7.32
CA CYS A 46 18.33 23.22 7.60
C CYS A 46 19.79 23.28 7.11
N ALA A 47 20.76 22.99 7.98
CA ALA A 47 22.18 22.93 7.63
C ALA A 47 22.72 21.50 7.76
N GLY A 48 23.48 21.02 6.77
CA GLY A 48 24.17 19.71 6.74
C GLY A 48 23.26 18.48 6.54
N GLU A 49 23.71 17.50 5.73
CA GLU A 49 23.06 16.24 5.25
C GLU A 49 21.61 16.29 4.73
N LYS A 50 20.89 17.37 5.04
CA LYS A 50 19.49 17.69 4.74
C LYS A 50 19.39 18.88 3.77
N GLU A 51 20.51 19.32 3.21
CA GLU A 51 20.58 20.23 2.05
C GLU A 51 20.22 19.48 0.77
N GLN A 52 19.06 18.81 0.78
CA GLN A 52 18.55 18.11 -0.39
C GLN A 52 17.84 19.11 -1.29
N ASP A 53 18.01 18.93 -2.60
CA ASP A 53 17.18 19.58 -3.59
C ASP A 53 15.81 18.90 -3.58
N TYR A 54 14.77 19.66 -3.25
CA TYR A 54 13.41 19.15 -3.15
C TYR A 54 12.58 19.51 -4.39
N GLN A 55 11.69 18.60 -4.79
CA GLN A 55 10.54 18.92 -5.65
C GLN A 55 9.48 19.64 -4.80
N TYR A 56 8.62 20.45 -5.42
CA TYR A 56 7.65 21.30 -4.69
C TYR A 56 6.80 20.52 -3.67
N LYS A 57 6.25 19.35 -4.05
CA LYS A 57 5.43 18.52 -3.16
C LYS A 57 6.23 17.99 -1.96
N ASP A 58 7.44 17.49 -2.20
CA ASP A 58 8.31 16.97 -1.15
C ASP A 58 8.83 18.09 -0.25
N PHE A 59 9.06 19.27 -0.82
CA PHE A 59 9.52 20.46 -0.10
C PHE A 59 8.46 20.99 0.85
N LEU A 60 7.21 21.03 0.39
CA LEU A 60 6.07 21.40 1.22
C LEU A 60 5.89 20.41 2.37
N GLN A 61 5.99 19.11 2.10
CA GLN A 61 5.89 18.09 3.14
C GLN A 61 7.04 18.19 4.17
N HIS A 62 8.26 18.49 3.72
CA HIS A 62 9.40 18.78 4.60
C HIS A 62 9.11 19.97 5.54
N ALA A 63 8.61 21.09 5.01
CA ALA A 63 8.30 22.28 5.79
C ALA A 63 7.18 22.03 6.82
N ILE A 64 6.10 21.36 6.40
CA ILE A 64 4.98 21.00 7.29
C ILE A 64 5.44 20.01 8.37
N GLY A 65 6.21 18.99 8.00
CA GLY A 65 6.68 17.96 8.92
C GLY A 65 7.57 18.52 10.02
N LEU A 66 8.47 19.45 9.70
CA LEU A 66 9.32 20.11 10.70
C LEU A 66 8.60 21.23 11.47
N GLY A 67 7.57 21.84 10.87
CA GLY A 67 6.70 22.80 11.55
C GLY A 67 5.79 22.15 12.61
N LYS A 68 5.32 20.93 12.36
CA LYS A 68 4.41 20.16 13.25
C LYS A 68 5.12 19.07 14.08
N GLY A 69 6.44 18.94 13.94
CA GLY A 69 7.22 17.81 14.49
C GLY A 69 7.34 17.76 16.02
N SER A 70 7.98 16.68 16.48
CA SER A 70 8.18 16.24 17.88
C SER A 70 8.67 17.33 18.86
N ALA A 71 8.49 17.10 20.17
CA ALA A 71 8.95 17.96 21.26
C ALA A 71 10.46 18.25 21.25
N ASN A 72 11.24 17.43 20.54
CA ASN A 72 12.71 17.55 20.45
C ASN A 72 13.19 18.67 19.49
N ILE A 73 12.30 19.38 18.79
CA ILE A 73 12.65 20.50 17.89
C ILE A 73 12.38 21.84 18.60
N SER A 74 13.37 22.74 18.63
CA SER A 74 13.23 24.04 19.28
C SER A 74 12.08 24.88 18.68
N ALA A 75 11.40 25.66 19.51
CA ALA A 75 10.28 26.52 19.10
C ALA A 75 10.65 27.44 17.92
N LYS A 76 11.87 27.98 17.92
CA LYS A 76 12.43 28.78 16.83
C LYS A 76 12.52 28.01 15.52
N LYS A 77 13.00 26.75 15.54
CA LYS A 77 13.07 25.90 14.35
C LYS A 77 11.67 25.55 13.84
N LYS A 78 10.70 25.28 14.73
CA LYS A 78 9.30 25.04 14.34
C LYS A 78 8.68 26.27 13.67
N ALA A 79 8.90 27.45 14.25
CA ALA A 79 8.42 28.72 13.71
C ALA A 79 8.99 29.00 12.30
N ASN A 80 10.29 28.77 12.10
CA ASN A 80 10.93 28.93 10.79
C ASN A 80 10.29 28.03 9.72
N HIS A 81 10.09 26.75 10.01
CA HIS A 81 9.53 25.79 9.05
C HIS A 81 8.02 26.00 8.84
N PHE A 82 7.30 26.49 9.85
CA PHE A 82 5.91 26.90 9.72
C PHE A 82 5.77 28.11 8.77
N ALA A 83 6.63 29.12 8.93
CA ALA A 83 6.67 30.28 8.02
C ALA A 83 7.04 29.87 6.58
N LEU A 84 7.95 28.90 6.44
CA LEU A 84 8.30 28.32 5.13
C LEU A 84 7.13 27.59 4.47
N ALA A 85 6.38 26.78 5.22
CA ALA A 85 5.20 26.09 4.71
C ALA A 85 4.14 27.10 4.24
N LYS A 86 3.89 28.15 5.04
CA LYS A 86 2.97 29.23 4.69
C LYS A 86 3.39 29.95 3.41
N TYR A 87 4.67 30.26 3.26
CA TYR A 87 5.23 30.88 2.04
C TYR A 87 5.05 29.97 0.82
N LEU A 88 5.26 28.66 0.98
CA LEU A 88 5.07 27.69 -0.10
C LEU A 88 3.60 27.63 -0.54
N GLU A 89 2.68 27.48 0.40
CA GLU A 89 1.24 27.33 0.14
C GLU A 89 0.59 28.58 -0.44
N ILE A 90 1.03 29.78 -0.02
CA ILE A 90 0.36 31.03 -0.36
C ILE A 90 1.07 31.73 -1.54
N ASP A 91 2.40 31.82 -1.50
CA ASP A 91 3.14 32.70 -2.41
C ASP A 91 3.79 31.93 -3.57
N LEU A 92 4.22 30.68 -3.36
CA LEU A 92 4.81 29.86 -4.43
C LEU A 92 3.82 28.95 -5.14
N ALA A 93 2.63 28.71 -4.57
CA ALA A 93 1.59 27.88 -5.19
C ALA A 93 1.11 28.44 -6.55
N ASN A 94 1.05 29.77 -6.71
CA ASN A 94 0.62 30.42 -7.94
C ASN A 94 1.72 30.57 -9.00
N GLU A 95 3.00 30.56 -8.61
CA GLU A 95 4.14 30.65 -9.55
C GLU A 95 4.43 29.31 -10.25
N ALA A 96 4.05 28.17 -9.65
CA ALA A 96 4.17 26.85 -10.28
C ALA A 96 3.23 26.69 -11.49
N GLU A 97 2.19 27.52 -11.60
CA GLU A 97 1.24 27.55 -12.72
C GLU A 97 1.64 28.56 -13.84
N GLN A 98 2.65 29.41 -13.63
CA GLN A 98 3.03 30.46 -14.58
C GLN A 98 4.51 30.40 -14.99
N LEU A 99 4.82 29.57 -16.01
CA LEU A 99 5.63 29.89 -17.22
C LEU A 99 6.00 28.60 -18.00
N PRO A 100 6.04 28.59 -19.36
CA PRO A 100 5.51 29.53 -20.35
C PRO A 100 4.34 28.95 -21.18
N GLN A 101 3.59 29.87 -21.80
CA GLN A 101 2.42 29.63 -22.65
C GLN A 101 2.67 28.61 -23.78
N PRO A 102 1.68 27.76 -24.13
CA PRO A 102 1.70 27.02 -25.37
C PRO A 102 1.54 28.01 -26.53
N MET A 103 2.58 28.12 -27.36
CA MET A 103 2.38 28.50 -28.76
C MET A 103 1.23 27.67 -29.32
N ILE A 104 0.29 28.35 -29.96
CA ILE A 104 -0.84 27.80 -30.72
C ILE A 104 -0.33 26.60 -31.54
N LYS A 105 -0.60 25.39 -31.05
CA LYS A 105 -0.43 24.17 -31.84
C LYS A 105 -1.73 23.94 -32.60
N PRO A 106 -1.67 23.70 -33.92
CA PRO A 106 -2.86 23.37 -34.68
C PRO A 106 -3.55 22.15 -34.05
N ALA A 107 -4.86 22.27 -33.86
CA ALA A 107 -5.72 21.38 -33.09
C ALA A 107 -5.92 19.96 -33.69
N SER A 108 -4.90 19.39 -34.34
CA SER A 108 -5.02 18.07 -34.99
C SER A 108 -4.05 17.01 -34.49
N VAL A 109 -3.05 17.37 -33.66
CA VAL A 109 -2.03 16.42 -33.17
C VAL A 109 -2.27 15.98 -31.72
N THR A 110 -2.73 16.88 -30.84
CA THR A 110 -2.88 16.59 -29.40
C THR A 110 -4.07 15.65 -29.09
N GLU A 111 -5.20 15.80 -29.79
CA GLU A 111 -6.35 14.90 -29.59
C GLU A 111 -6.04 13.46 -30.01
N ARG A 112 -5.28 13.28 -31.10
CA ARG A 112 -4.88 11.96 -31.59
C ARG A 112 -3.89 11.26 -30.64
N SER A 113 -3.01 12.01 -29.97
CA SER A 113 -2.11 11.42 -28.98
C SER A 113 -2.87 10.97 -27.73
N GLN A 114 -3.84 11.76 -27.26
CA GLN A 114 -4.65 11.40 -26.09
C GLN A 114 -5.57 10.19 -26.35
N GLN A 115 -6.08 10.03 -27.57
CA GLN A 115 -6.86 8.84 -27.95
C GLN A 115 -6.02 7.56 -28.05
N ASN A 116 -4.73 7.67 -28.40
CA ASN A 116 -3.80 6.53 -28.43
C ASN A 116 -3.43 6.00 -27.03
N ASP A 117 -3.56 6.84 -26.01
CA ASP A 117 -3.32 6.48 -24.60
C ASP A 117 -4.51 5.77 -23.94
N LEU A 118 -5.67 5.75 -24.62
CA LEU A 118 -6.87 5.05 -24.16
C LEU A 118 -6.89 3.62 -24.70
N TYR A 119 -6.77 2.67 -23.79
CA TYR A 119 -6.82 1.24 -24.07
C TYR A 119 -8.19 0.68 -23.76
N CYS A 120 -8.60 -0.35 -24.50
CA CYS A 120 -9.73 -1.18 -24.10
C CYS A 120 -9.29 -2.11 -22.96
N TRP A 121 -9.93 -1.99 -21.80
CA TRP A 121 -9.70 -2.80 -20.60
C TRP A 121 -10.93 -3.66 -20.27
N PRO A 122 -10.81 -4.98 -20.02
CA PRO A 122 -9.59 -5.80 -20.04
C PRO A 122 -8.87 -5.78 -21.40
N TRP A 123 -7.58 -6.08 -21.44
CA TRP A 123 -6.76 -5.85 -22.64
C TRP A 123 -7.24 -6.70 -23.81
N ILE A 124 -7.50 -6.04 -24.94
CA ILE A 124 -8.03 -6.67 -26.15
C ILE A 124 -7.09 -6.41 -27.32
N GLY A 125 -6.67 -7.48 -28.01
CA GLY A 125 -6.05 -7.44 -29.32
C GLY A 125 -7.07 -7.63 -30.43
N ILE A 126 -6.81 -7.03 -31.59
CA ILE A 126 -7.59 -7.18 -32.81
C ILE A 126 -6.69 -7.82 -33.86
N VAL A 127 -7.22 -8.78 -34.60
CA VAL A 127 -6.57 -9.39 -35.77
C VAL A 127 -7.47 -9.21 -36.99
N MET A 128 -6.90 -8.73 -38.09
CA MET A 128 -7.59 -8.52 -39.36
C MET A 128 -7.04 -9.41 -40.47
N ASN A 129 -7.81 -9.50 -41.56
CA ASN A 129 -7.47 -10.21 -42.79
C ASN A 129 -7.35 -11.74 -42.63
N ILE A 130 -8.21 -12.36 -41.82
CA ILE A 130 -8.22 -13.82 -41.65
C ILE A 130 -8.94 -14.44 -42.85
N VAL A 131 -8.21 -15.12 -43.73
CA VAL A 131 -8.78 -15.68 -44.96
C VAL A 131 -9.29 -17.12 -44.72
N LYS A 132 -10.47 -17.47 -45.26
CA LYS A 132 -10.93 -18.87 -45.32
C LYS A 132 -10.06 -19.66 -46.29
N GLY A 133 -9.34 -20.67 -45.80
CA GLY A 133 -8.57 -21.58 -46.65
C GLY A 133 -9.47 -22.46 -47.54
N PRO A 134 -9.00 -22.94 -48.71
CA PRO A 134 -9.83 -23.70 -49.67
C PRO A 134 -10.42 -25.01 -49.11
N ASN A 135 -9.84 -25.59 -48.05
CA ASN A 135 -10.35 -26.78 -47.36
C ASN A 135 -11.22 -26.48 -46.13
N THR A 136 -11.50 -25.20 -45.81
CA THR A 136 -12.28 -24.80 -44.62
C THR A 136 -13.78 -24.70 -44.85
N ARG A 137 -14.31 -25.39 -45.87
CA ARG A 137 -15.78 -25.45 -46.13
C ARG A 137 -16.58 -26.14 -45.01
N LYS A 138 -15.91 -26.64 -43.95
CA LYS A 138 -16.52 -27.26 -42.75
C LYS A 138 -15.91 -26.85 -41.41
N SER A 139 -14.97 -25.90 -41.30
CA SER A 139 -14.11 -25.88 -40.10
C SER A 139 -14.61 -24.96 -38.95
N LEU A 140 -14.93 -25.59 -37.82
CA LEU A 140 -14.81 -25.01 -36.47
C LEU A 140 -13.35 -24.68 -36.09
N ASP A 141 -12.40 -24.79 -37.02
CA ASP A 141 -10.95 -24.92 -36.75
C ASP A 141 -10.18 -23.60 -36.94
N SER A 142 -10.77 -22.57 -37.57
CA SER A 142 -10.09 -21.28 -37.75
C SER A 142 -9.78 -20.57 -36.43
N SER A 143 -10.67 -20.71 -35.43
CA SER A 143 -10.43 -20.18 -34.08
C SER A 143 -9.34 -20.96 -33.35
N GLY A 144 -9.26 -22.28 -33.57
CA GLY A 144 -8.21 -23.13 -33.00
C GLY A 144 -6.84 -22.83 -33.61
N TYR A 145 -6.78 -22.64 -34.92
CA TYR A 145 -5.59 -22.20 -35.64
C TYR A 145 -5.08 -20.85 -35.12
N LEU A 146 -5.94 -19.82 -35.10
CA LEU A 146 -5.52 -18.50 -34.64
C LEU A 146 -5.12 -18.52 -33.18
N MET A 147 -5.87 -19.21 -32.31
CA MET A 147 -5.50 -19.39 -30.91
C MET A 147 -4.13 -20.06 -30.75
N LYS A 148 -3.80 -21.04 -31.60
CA LYS A 148 -2.48 -21.69 -31.60
C LYS A 148 -1.38 -20.73 -32.04
N GLU A 149 -1.64 -19.92 -33.06
CA GLU A 149 -0.69 -18.92 -33.57
C GLU A 149 -0.39 -17.84 -32.51
N VAL A 150 -1.42 -17.29 -31.88
CA VAL A 150 -1.25 -16.27 -30.84
C VAL A 150 -0.97 -16.85 -29.44
N SER A 151 -0.86 -18.17 -29.31
CA SER A 151 -0.70 -18.85 -28.01
C SER A 151 0.56 -18.42 -27.24
N ILE A 152 1.61 -18.00 -27.97
CA ILE A 152 2.85 -17.50 -27.38
C ILE A 152 2.61 -16.26 -26.50
N PHE A 153 1.59 -15.47 -26.81
CA PHE A 153 1.17 -14.29 -26.06
C PHE A 153 0.18 -14.62 -24.94
N LYS A 154 -0.10 -15.91 -24.69
CA LYS A 154 -0.99 -16.37 -23.61
C LYS A 154 -2.35 -15.63 -23.54
N PRO A 155 -3.09 -15.53 -24.67
CA PRO A 155 -4.44 -14.98 -24.63
C PRO A 155 -5.36 -15.90 -23.82
N LEU A 156 -6.42 -15.33 -23.26
CA LEU A 156 -7.48 -16.09 -22.58
C LEU A 156 -8.46 -16.71 -23.58
N ARG A 157 -8.80 -15.96 -24.63
CA ARG A 157 -9.79 -16.38 -25.62
C ARG A 157 -9.56 -15.67 -26.95
N VAL A 158 -9.95 -16.33 -28.04
CA VAL A 158 -10.05 -15.73 -29.38
C VAL A 158 -11.47 -15.91 -29.88
N GLU A 159 -12.06 -14.84 -30.42
CA GLU A 159 -13.35 -14.88 -31.11
C GLU A 159 -13.18 -14.37 -32.54
N ILE A 160 -13.76 -15.07 -33.52
CA ILE A 160 -13.66 -14.72 -34.94
C ILE A 160 -15.05 -14.33 -35.47
N PHE A 161 -15.10 -13.19 -36.13
CA PHE A 161 -16.24 -12.61 -36.82
C PHE A 161 -16.02 -12.70 -38.33
N TRP A 162 -16.84 -13.48 -39.02
CA TRP A 162 -16.77 -13.62 -40.47
C TRP A 162 -17.66 -12.60 -41.16
N ASN A 163 -17.13 -11.97 -42.22
CA ASN A 163 -17.95 -11.22 -43.15
C ASN A 163 -18.35 -12.15 -44.31
N ASP A 164 -19.65 -12.45 -44.40
CA ASP A 164 -20.21 -13.37 -45.40
C ASP A 164 -19.99 -12.91 -46.85
N HIS A 165 -19.75 -11.61 -47.07
CA HIS A 165 -19.62 -11.05 -48.42
C HIS A 165 -18.19 -11.11 -48.96
N ASN A 166 -17.18 -10.94 -48.10
CA ASN A 166 -15.78 -10.78 -48.53
C ASN A 166 -14.87 -11.97 -48.18
N GLN A 167 -15.39 -13.02 -47.52
CA GLN A 167 -14.62 -14.17 -47.01
C GLN A 167 -13.42 -13.81 -46.10
N ILE A 168 -13.38 -12.57 -45.61
CA ILE A 168 -12.40 -12.08 -44.66
C ILE A 168 -13.02 -12.11 -43.27
N GLY A 169 -12.31 -12.75 -42.35
CA GLY A 169 -12.59 -12.76 -40.93
C GLY A 169 -11.81 -11.65 -40.22
N GLN A 170 -12.44 -11.16 -39.15
CA GLN A 170 -11.81 -10.32 -38.13
C GLN A 170 -11.82 -11.12 -36.83
N ALA A 171 -10.85 -10.94 -35.96
CA ALA A 171 -10.85 -11.61 -34.68
C ALA A 171 -10.50 -10.67 -33.54
N VAL A 172 -11.04 -11.00 -32.39
CA VAL A 172 -10.76 -10.37 -31.12
C VAL A 172 -10.01 -11.37 -30.23
N VAL A 173 -8.85 -10.95 -29.75
CA VAL A 173 -7.98 -11.69 -28.85
C VAL A 173 -8.10 -11.09 -27.46
N LYS A 174 -8.75 -11.79 -26.53
CA LYS A 174 -8.97 -11.34 -25.15
C LYS A 174 -7.79 -11.75 -24.27
N PHE A 175 -7.18 -10.80 -23.59
CA PHE A 175 -6.19 -11.03 -22.54
C PHE A 175 -6.81 -10.79 -21.16
N GLY A 176 -6.08 -11.10 -20.09
CA GLY A 176 -6.50 -10.78 -18.73
C GLY A 176 -6.52 -9.28 -18.45
N ASN A 177 -6.92 -8.92 -17.24
CA ASN A 177 -7.05 -7.52 -16.81
C ASN A 177 -5.85 -7.02 -15.98
N ASP A 178 -4.85 -7.87 -15.76
CA ASP A 178 -3.67 -7.59 -14.96
C ASP A 178 -2.49 -7.03 -15.78
N TRP A 179 -1.46 -6.55 -15.10
CA TRP A 179 -0.27 -6.00 -15.74
C TRP A 179 0.59 -7.05 -16.47
N THR A 180 0.50 -8.32 -16.06
CA THR A 180 1.13 -9.42 -16.78
C THR A 180 0.47 -9.61 -18.15
N SER A 181 -0.86 -9.57 -18.19
CA SER A 181 -1.64 -9.62 -19.43
C SER A 181 -1.43 -8.37 -20.28
N PHE A 182 -1.24 -7.20 -19.67
CA PHE A 182 -0.85 -6.00 -20.40
C PHE A 182 0.48 -6.20 -21.14
N LYS A 183 1.49 -6.73 -20.44
CA LYS A 183 2.79 -7.04 -21.05
C LYS A 183 2.65 -8.02 -22.22
N ASN A 184 1.89 -9.10 -22.02
CA ASN A 184 1.66 -10.10 -23.07
C ASN A 184 0.94 -9.48 -24.28
N ALA A 185 -0.06 -8.64 -24.05
CA ALA A 185 -0.79 -7.94 -25.09
C ALA A 185 0.14 -6.95 -25.84
N MET A 186 0.97 -6.19 -25.12
CA MET A 186 1.98 -5.32 -25.75
C MET A 186 3.01 -6.12 -26.59
N GLU A 187 3.41 -7.31 -26.15
CA GLU A 187 4.28 -8.20 -26.95
C GLU A 187 3.59 -8.67 -28.23
N PHE A 188 2.28 -8.96 -28.17
CA PHE A 188 1.46 -9.26 -29.33
C PHE A 188 1.44 -8.08 -30.33
N GLU A 189 1.14 -6.85 -29.89
CA GLU A 189 1.13 -5.68 -30.80
C GLU A 189 2.52 -5.45 -31.41
N LYS A 190 3.58 -5.52 -30.60
CA LYS A 190 4.96 -5.34 -31.07
C LYS A 190 5.42 -6.41 -32.06
N SER A 191 4.94 -7.65 -31.96
CA SER A 191 5.31 -8.68 -32.93
C SER A 191 4.75 -8.36 -34.31
N PHE A 192 3.49 -7.92 -34.38
CA PHE A 192 2.89 -7.48 -35.65
C PHE A 192 3.56 -6.21 -36.19
N GLU A 193 3.91 -5.25 -35.33
CA GLU A 193 4.69 -4.07 -35.74
C GLU A 193 6.06 -4.45 -36.33
N ALA A 194 6.79 -5.39 -35.71
CA ALA A 194 8.09 -5.84 -36.18
C ALA A 194 8.02 -6.50 -37.57
N ASP A 195 6.92 -7.19 -37.87
CA ASP A 195 6.69 -7.85 -39.16
C ASP A 195 6.06 -6.93 -40.22
N HIS A 196 5.92 -5.63 -39.92
CA HIS A 196 5.23 -4.63 -40.75
C HIS A 196 3.76 -5.01 -41.04
N GLN A 197 3.09 -5.54 -40.02
CA GLN A 197 1.71 -6.01 -40.02
C GLN A 197 0.86 -5.28 -38.96
N SER A 198 1.21 -4.02 -38.65
CA SER A 198 0.46 -3.23 -37.67
C SER A 198 -0.81 -2.63 -38.27
N LYS A 199 -1.62 -2.01 -37.41
CA LYS A 199 -2.78 -1.20 -37.82
C LYS A 199 -2.44 -0.16 -38.89
N LYS A 200 -1.26 0.44 -38.81
CA LYS A 200 -0.82 1.47 -39.77
C LYS A 200 -0.68 0.89 -41.16
N GLU A 201 -0.05 -0.28 -41.30
CA GLU A 201 0.11 -0.95 -42.59
C GLU A 201 -1.24 -1.45 -43.11
N TRP A 202 -2.10 -1.96 -42.24
CA TRP A 202 -3.47 -2.33 -42.60
C TRP A 202 -4.26 -1.17 -43.21
N LEU A 203 -4.25 0.00 -42.56
CA LEU A 203 -4.94 1.18 -43.06
C LEU A 203 -4.31 1.72 -44.36
N ALA A 204 -3.00 1.55 -44.55
CA ALA A 204 -2.29 2.00 -45.74
C ALA A 204 -2.65 1.20 -47.02
N LEU A 205 -3.13 -0.04 -46.87
CA LEU A 205 -3.51 -0.90 -48.01
C LEU A 205 -4.69 -0.36 -48.82
N LYS A 206 -5.55 0.52 -48.24
CA LYS A 206 -6.72 1.11 -48.90
C LYS A 206 -7.58 0.08 -49.66
N GLY A 207 -7.76 -1.12 -49.09
CA GLY A 207 -8.57 -2.18 -49.69
C GLY A 207 -7.84 -3.11 -50.66
N ARG A 208 -6.52 -2.97 -50.85
CA ARG A 208 -5.70 -3.99 -51.52
C ARG A 208 -5.46 -5.14 -50.56
N LEU A 209 -6.09 -6.27 -50.83
CA LEU A 209 -5.95 -7.47 -49.99
C LEU A 209 -4.66 -8.19 -50.32
N ASP A 210 -3.84 -8.42 -49.30
CA ASP A 210 -2.74 -9.36 -49.36
C ASP A 210 -3.10 -10.65 -48.59
N SER A 211 -2.16 -11.57 -48.50
CA SER A 211 -2.35 -12.83 -47.77
C SER A 211 -1.93 -12.77 -46.31
N LYS A 212 -1.55 -11.60 -45.78
CA LYS A 212 -1.00 -11.47 -44.43
C LYS A 212 -2.10 -11.08 -43.45
N ILE A 213 -1.99 -11.57 -42.22
CA ILE A 213 -2.81 -11.10 -41.11
C ILE A 213 -2.19 -9.83 -40.51
N TYR A 214 -3.02 -9.01 -39.90
CA TYR A 214 -2.60 -7.76 -39.26
C TYR A 214 -3.09 -7.72 -37.83
N GLY A 215 -2.33 -7.15 -36.90
CA GLY A 215 -2.66 -7.18 -35.49
C GLY A 215 -2.24 -5.95 -34.70
N TRP A 216 -3.05 -5.57 -33.71
CA TRP A 216 -2.79 -4.44 -32.80
C TRP A 216 -3.64 -4.55 -31.52
N LEU A 217 -3.34 -3.75 -30.50
CA LEU A 217 -4.21 -3.63 -29.32
C LEU A 217 -5.32 -2.61 -29.57
N ALA A 218 -6.55 -2.94 -29.18
CA ALA A 218 -7.71 -2.09 -29.34
C ALA A 218 -7.56 -0.76 -28.58
N ARG A 219 -7.68 0.35 -29.31
CA ARG A 219 -7.68 1.73 -28.77
C ARG A 219 -9.06 2.38 -28.90
N ALA A 220 -9.16 3.66 -28.57
CA ALA A 220 -10.41 4.42 -28.59
C ALA A 220 -11.12 4.39 -29.95
N ASP A 221 -10.39 4.38 -31.07
CA ASP A 221 -10.98 4.31 -32.40
C ASP A 221 -11.58 2.93 -32.71
N ASP A 222 -10.94 1.85 -32.25
CA ASP A 222 -11.48 0.48 -32.36
C ASP A 222 -12.72 0.29 -31.49
N TYR A 223 -12.72 0.86 -30.28
CA TYR A 223 -13.87 0.84 -29.37
C TYR A 223 -15.09 1.55 -29.98
N ASN A 224 -14.87 2.63 -30.72
CA ASN A 224 -15.92 3.42 -31.36
C ASN A 224 -16.25 2.94 -32.78
N LEU A 225 -15.59 1.90 -33.29
CA LEU A 225 -15.84 1.38 -34.63
C LEU A 225 -17.23 0.74 -34.72
N GLU A 226 -17.90 0.94 -35.85
CA GLU A 226 -19.15 0.25 -36.15
C GLU A 226 -18.89 -1.18 -36.65
N GLY A 227 -19.80 -2.09 -36.34
CA GLY A 227 -19.70 -3.50 -36.70
C GLY A 227 -19.31 -4.43 -35.55
N PRO A 228 -19.15 -5.74 -35.83
CA PRO A 228 -19.14 -6.78 -34.81
C PRO A 228 -17.95 -6.68 -33.84
N VAL A 229 -16.77 -6.27 -34.31
CA VAL A 229 -15.59 -6.10 -33.46
C VAL A 229 -15.80 -4.95 -32.48
N GLY A 230 -16.23 -3.78 -32.95
CA GLY A 230 -16.47 -2.64 -32.07
C GLY A 230 -17.60 -2.90 -31.08
N GLU A 231 -18.69 -3.55 -31.50
CA GLU A 231 -19.77 -3.99 -30.61
C GLU A 231 -19.28 -4.93 -29.51
N TYR A 232 -18.45 -5.92 -29.87
CA TYR A 232 -17.86 -6.83 -28.90
C TYR A 232 -16.96 -6.10 -27.90
N VAL A 233 -16.08 -5.22 -28.38
CA VAL A 233 -15.16 -4.45 -27.55
C VAL A 233 -15.92 -3.53 -26.57
N ARG A 234 -17.03 -2.91 -27.00
CA ARG A 234 -17.91 -2.11 -26.11
C ARG A 234 -18.64 -2.94 -25.09
N LYS A 235 -19.07 -4.15 -25.46
CA LYS A 235 -19.79 -5.07 -24.57
C LYS A 235 -18.88 -5.63 -23.48
N GLU A 236 -17.65 -5.99 -23.83
CA GLU A 236 -16.73 -6.72 -22.95
C GLU A 236 -15.69 -5.84 -22.26
N GLY A 237 -15.50 -4.60 -22.73
CA GLY A 237 -14.44 -3.70 -22.27
C GLY A 237 -14.89 -2.27 -22.01
N LYS A 238 -14.00 -1.51 -21.37
CA LYS A 238 -14.13 -0.08 -21.10
C LYS A 238 -12.86 0.63 -21.53
N LEU A 239 -12.97 1.88 -21.98
CA LEU A 239 -11.79 2.69 -22.26
C LEU A 239 -11.16 3.18 -20.96
N LYS A 240 -9.87 2.88 -20.78
CA LYS A 240 -9.07 3.32 -19.63
C LYS A 240 -7.67 3.68 -20.08
N THR A 241 -7.10 4.69 -19.43
CA THR A 241 -5.65 4.98 -19.53
C THR A 241 -4.88 4.10 -18.54
N THR A 242 -3.59 3.91 -18.78
CA THR A 242 -2.70 3.22 -17.83
C THR A 242 -2.63 3.97 -16.50
N SER A 243 -2.66 5.32 -16.52
CA SER A 243 -2.70 6.14 -15.31
C SER A 243 -3.95 5.90 -14.46
N ASN A 244 -5.14 5.86 -15.08
CA ASN A 244 -6.38 5.58 -14.35
C ASN A 244 -6.34 4.20 -13.68
N LEU A 245 -5.81 3.19 -14.37
CA LEU A 245 -5.66 1.83 -13.82
C LEU A 245 -4.69 1.77 -12.64
N VAL A 246 -3.56 2.49 -12.71
CA VAL A 246 -2.61 2.59 -11.59
C VAL A 246 -3.24 3.32 -10.41
N GLU A 247 -3.98 4.39 -10.65
CA GLU A 247 -4.64 5.17 -9.61
C GLU A 247 -5.73 4.35 -8.89
N GLU A 248 -6.64 3.70 -9.64
CA GLU A 248 -7.66 2.81 -9.07
C GLU A 248 -7.02 1.71 -8.21
N ALA A 249 -5.98 1.03 -8.70
CA ALA A 249 -5.29 0.00 -7.95
C ALA A 249 -4.60 0.54 -6.68
N THR A 250 -4.08 1.77 -6.74
CA THR A 250 -3.45 2.44 -5.59
C THR A 250 -4.49 2.81 -4.54
N GLN A 251 -5.65 3.32 -4.96
CA GLN A 251 -6.77 3.65 -4.07
C GLN A 251 -7.30 2.40 -3.37
N ASP A 252 -7.52 1.31 -4.10
CA ASP A 252 -7.96 0.03 -3.52
C ASP A 252 -6.96 -0.51 -2.50
N ARG A 253 -5.66 -0.47 -2.83
CA ARG A 253 -4.60 -0.86 -1.89
C ARG A 253 -4.60 0.02 -0.64
N ASN A 254 -4.70 1.34 -0.81
CA ASN A 254 -4.71 2.29 0.30
C ASN A 254 -5.92 2.06 1.22
N LYS A 255 -7.08 1.72 0.67
CA LYS A 255 -8.28 1.38 1.45
C LYS A 255 -8.05 0.14 2.32
N ILE A 256 -7.42 -0.90 1.78
CA ILE A 256 -7.08 -2.11 2.54
C ILE A 256 -6.08 -1.78 3.65
N VAL A 257 -5.03 -1.01 3.33
CA VAL A 257 -4.03 -0.57 4.31
C VAL A 257 -4.67 0.24 5.43
N ALA A 258 -5.54 1.20 5.11
CA ALA A 258 -6.24 2.01 6.11
C ALA A 258 -7.11 1.15 7.04
N ASN A 259 -7.82 0.14 6.50
CA ASN A 259 -8.59 -0.78 7.33
C ASN A 259 -7.69 -1.59 8.28
N MET A 260 -6.56 -2.10 7.79
CA MET A 260 -5.59 -2.81 8.64
C MET A 260 -4.96 -1.91 9.70
N THR A 261 -4.66 -0.65 9.36
CA THR A 261 -4.16 0.34 10.33
C THR A 261 -5.18 0.55 11.45
N ASN A 262 -6.46 0.73 11.12
CA ASN A 262 -7.50 0.87 12.14
C ASN A 262 -7.62 -0.39 13.03
N GLU A 263 -7.51 -1.59 12.45
CA GLU A 263 -7.50 -2.84 13.22
C GLU A 263 -6.31 -2.91 14.19
N ILE A 264 -5.11 -2.50 13.74
CA ILE A 264 -3.91 -2.44 14.58
C ILE A 264 -4.09 -1.43 15.71
N ASP A 265 -4.63 -0.26 15.41
CA ASP A 265 -4.85 0.80 16.40
C ASP A 265 -5.83 0.34 17.50
N MET A 266 -6.93 -0.32 17.10
CA MET A 266 -7.88 -0.89 18.06
C MET A 266 -7.26 -1.97 18.97
N GLU A 267 -6.41 -2.85 18.42
CA GLU A 267 -5.73 -3.86 19.23
C GLU A 267 -4.63 -3.25 20.11
N SER A 268 -3.96 -2.19 19.65
CA SER A 268 -3.01 -1.43 20.47
C SER A 268 -3.70 -0.80 21.67
N GLU A 269 -4.87 -0.19 21.47
CA GLU A 269 -5.65 0.41 22.55
C GLU A 269 -6.07 -0.63 23.61
N LYS A 270 -6.52 -1.81 23.18
CA LYS A 270 -6.83 -2.92 24.10
C LYS A 270 -5.61 -3.39 24.87
N LEU A 271 -4.45 -3.46 24.21
CA LEU A 271 -3.19 -3.84 24.86
C LEU A 271 -2.79 -2.83 25.94
N ASP A 272 -2.93 -1.53 25.66
CA ASP A 272 -2.67 -0.47 26.62
C ASP A 272 -3.63 -0.53 27.81
N GLU A 273 -4.92 -0.81 27.59
CA GLU A 273 -5.88 -1.00 28.67
C GLU A 273 -5.51 -2.19 29.57
N LEU A 274 -5.07 -3.30 28.97
CA LEU A 274 -4.59 -4.47 29.71
C LEU A 274 -3.33 -4.16 30.51
N HIS A 275 -2.38 -3.44 29.93
CA HIS A 275 -1.17 -2.99 30.63
C HIS A 275 -1.52 -2.08 31.82
N TYR A 276 -2.47 -1.17 31.66
CA TYR A 276 -2.94 -0.31 32.74
C TYR A 276 -3.52 -1.13 33.91
N LYS A 277 -4.44 -2.07 33.63
CA LYS A 277 -5.03 -2.95 34.65
C LYS A 277 -3.99 -3.84 35.32
N TYR A 278 -3.02 -4.35 34.56
CA TYR A 278 -1.91 -5.12 35.12
C TYR A 278 -1.09 -4.28 36.11
N ASN A 279 -0.72 -3.06 35.73
CA ASN A 279 0.05 -2.17 36.60
C ASN A 279 -0.74 -1.79 37.86
N GLU A 280 -2.03 -1.49 37.74
CA GLU A 280 -2.91 -1.19 38.88
C GLU A 280 -2.96 -2.36 39.87
N THR A 281 -3.21 -3.57 39.37
CA THR A 281 -3.28 -4.78 40.21
C THR A 281 -1.94 -5.12 40.85
N ASN A 282 -0.83 -4.97 40.12
CA ASN A 282 0.52 -5.19 40.64
C ASN A 282 0.88 -4.19 41.76
N MET A 283 0.49 -2.92 41.61
CA MET A 283 0.68 -1.89 42.64
C MET A 283 -0.19 -2.14 43.88
N SER A 284 -1.42 -2.63 43.71
CA SER A 284 -2.28 -3.06 44.82
C SER A 284 -1.68 -4.25 45.57
N LEU A 285 -1.19 -5.26 44.84
CA LEU A 285 -0.54 -6.44 45.42
C LEU A 285 0.72 -6.06 46.21
N SER A 286 1.57 -5.20 45.65
CA SER A 286 2.77 -4.69 46.32
C SER A 286 2.43 -4.00 47.65
N ARG A 287 1.39 -3.16 47.67
CA ARG A 287 0.90 -2.53 48.91
C ARG A 287 0.42 -3.56 49.94
N MET A 288 -0.32 -4.58 49.51
CA MET A 288 -0.77 -5.66 50.40
C MET A 288 0.40 -6.46 50.98
N LEU A 289 1.43 -6.75 50.19
CA LEU A 289 2.63 -7.46 50.65
C LEU A 289 3.38 -6.66 51.71
N VAL A 290 3.56 -5.35 51.50
CA VAL A 290 4.15 -4.45 52.49
C VAL A 290 3.32 -4.44 53.78
N GLY A 291 1.98 -4.33 53.68
CA GLY A 291 1.09 -4.38 54.84
C GLY A 291 1.18 -5.71 55.60
N LYS A 292 1.28 -6.83 54.89
CA LYS A 292 1.47 -8.16 55.49
C LYS A 292 2.80 -8.25 56.25
N ASP A 293 3.89 -7.76 55.65
CA ASP A 293 5.22 -7.79 56.27
C ASP A 293 5.30 -6.88 57.51
N MET A 294 4.63 -5.71 57.47
CA MET A 294 4.47 -4.84 58.63
C MET A 294 3.72 -5.52 59.78
N LEU A 295 2.60 -6.18 59.50
CA LEU A 295 1.84 -6.93 60.52
C LEU A 295 2.65 -8.09 61.11
N HIS A 296 3.36 -8.82 60.26
CA HIS A 296 4.26 -9.90 60.69
C HIS A 296 5.35 -9.35 61.62
N HIS A 297 6.01 -8.26 61.25
CA HIS A 297 7.03 -7.63 62.08
C HIS A 297 6.48 -7.13 63.42
N ALA A 298 5.32 -6.47 63.44
CA ALA A 298 4.67 -6.02 64.66
C ALA A 298 4.33 -7.18 65.61
N PHE A 299 3.87 -8.32 65.07
CA PHE A 299 3.58 -9.52 65.86
C PHE A 299 4.83 -10.12 66.52
N TYR A 300 5.96 -10.16 65.82
CA TYR A 300 7.20 -10.75 66.35
C TYR A 300 8.08 -9.78 67.17
N LYS A 301 7.89 -8.46 67.04
CA LYS A 301 8.63 -7.44 67.81
C LYS A 301 7.82 -6.74 68.91
N GLY A 302 6.49 -6.88 68.94
CA GLY A 302 5.61 -6.34 69.99
C GLY A 302 5.35 -7.33 71.14
N SER A 303 6.21 -7.29 72.15
CA SER A 303 6.10 -7.90 73.50
C SER A 303 6.23 -9.42 73.70
N PRO A 304 6.95 -9.87 74.76
CA PRO A 304 6.87 -11.23 75.30
C PRO A 304 5.49 -11.46 75.97
N PRO A 305 5.03 -12.71 76.17
CA PRO A 305 3.67 -12.96 76.66
C PRO A 305 3.45 -12.38 78.07
N PRO A 306 2.37 -11.61 78.32
CA PRO A 306 2.01 -11.16 79.65
C PRO A 306 1.36 -12.31 80.47
N PRO A 307 1.39 -12.22 81.82
CA PRO A 307 0.78 -13.23 82.68
C PRO A 307 -0.75 -13.20 82.53
N ILE A 308 -1.33 -14.38 82.66
CA ILE A 308 -2.76 -14.66 82.63
C ILE A 308 -3.51 -13.68 83.55
N MET A 309 -4.35 -12.79 83.01
CA MET A 309 -5.62 -12.37 83.62
C MET A 309 -6.49 -11.47 82.71
N HIS A 310 -7.80 -11.78 82.74
CA HIS A 310 -8.97 -11.07 82.16
C HIS A 310 -9.30 -11.27 80.67
N VAL A 311 -10.04 -12.37 80.45
CA VAL A 311 -10.81 -12.73 79.27
C VAL A 311 -12.07 -11.86 79.19
N ASN A 312 -12.12 -10.92 78.25
CA ASN A 312 -13.37 -10.54 77.57
C ASN A 312 -13.19 -9.68 76.29
N ASP A 313 -12.00 -9.14 76.02
CA ASP A 313 -11.72 -8.39 74.78
C ASP A 313 -11.07 -9.25 73.66
N HIS A 314 -10.53 -10.40 74.05
CA HIS A 314 -9.82 -11.33 73.15
C HIS A 314 -10.74 -12.08 72.17
N GLY A 315 -12.02 -12.23 72.51
CA GLY A 315 -12.99 -12.98 71.69
C GLY A 315 -13.36 -12.24 70.41
N MET A 316 -13.52 -10.92 70.49
CA MET A 316 -13.90 -10.09 69.35
C MET A 316 -12.72 -9.94 68.36
N GLN A 317 -11.50 -9.72 68.87
CA GLN A 317 -10.28 -9.68 68.06
C GLN A 317 -9.98 -11.02 67.39
N ASN A 318 -10.14 -12.15 68.09
CA ASN A 318 -9.98 -13.47 67.47
C ASN A 318 -11.03 -13.73 66.38
N SER A 319 -12.27 -13.29 66.57
CA SER A 319 -13.32 -13.45 65.56
C SER A 319 -13.03 -12.62 64.29
N GLU A 320 -12.45 -11.43 64.44
CA GLU A 320 -12.06 -10.58 63.32
C GLU A 320 -10.84 -11.16 62.57
N ILE A 321 -9.87 -11.71 63.28
CA ILE A 321 -8.72 -12.41 62.69
C ILE A 321 -9.20 -13.66 61.93
N GLU A 322 -10.13 -14.41 62.49
CA GLU A 322 -10.67 -15.61 61.84
C GLU A 322 -11.48 -15.26 60.58
N ALA A 323 -12.22 -14.15 60.60
CA ALA A 323 -12.92 -13.62 59.44
C ALA A 323 -11.94 -13.24 58.32
N LYS A 324 -10.88 -12.47 58.63
CA LYS A 324 -9.83 -12.08 57.65
C LYS A 324 -9.08 -13.30 57.12
N ARG A 325 -8.86 -14.34 57.94
CA ARG A 325 -8.23 -15.60 57.52
C ARG A 325 -9.10 -16.36 56.52
N LYS A 326 -10.42 -16.42 56.76
CA LYS A 326 -11.38 -17.03 55.83
C LYS A 326 -11.49 -16.26 54.52
N GLU A 327 -11.41 -14.93 54.58
CA GLU A 327 -11.41 -14.07 53.40
C GLU A 327 -10.15 -14.28 52.54
N LEU A 328 -8.96 -14.29 53.16
CA LEU A 328 -7.70 -14.59 52.48
C LEU A 328 -7.69 -16.00 51.86
N ASP A 329 -8.24 -17.00 52.54
CA ASP A 329 -8.37 -18.36 52.00
C ASP A 329 -9.31 -18.41 50.80
N SER A 330 -10.41 -17.64 50.83
CA SER A 330 -11.32 -17.49 49.69
C SER A 330 -10.63 -16.82 48.50
N TRP A 331 -9.88 -15.74 48.73
CA TRP A 331 -9.12 -15.06 47.68
C TRP A 331 -8.03 -15.95 47.09
N SER A 332 -7.29 -16.70 47.92
CA SER A 332 -6.28 -17.66 47.46
C SER A 332 -6.90 -18.74 46.57
N LYS A 333 -8.07 -19.28 46.95
CA LYS A 333 -8.81 -20.24 46.12
C LYS A 333 -9.27 -19.63 44.79
N GLN A 334 -9.70 -18.37 44.77
CA GLN A 334 -10.08 -17.69 43.53
C GLN A 334 -8.87 -17.42 42.63
N LEU A 335 -7.73 -17.05 43.21
CA LEU A 335 -6.48 -16.81 42.49
C LEU A 335 -6.01 -18.09 41.80
N ASN A 336 -5.94 -19.20 42.54
CA ASN A 336 -5.55 -20.51 41.99
C ASN A 336 -6.47 -20.96 40.85
N LYS A 337 -7.77 -20.67 40.93
CA LYS A 337 -8.72 -20.97 39.83
C LYS A 337 -8.42 -20.14 38.58
N ARG A 338 -8.13 -18.84 38.73
CA ARG A 338 -7.78 -17.97 37.60
C ARG A 338 -6.45 -18.37 36.97
N GLU A 339 -5.46 -18.68 37.78
CA GLU A 339 -4.14 -19.13 37.32
C GLU A 339 -4.23 -20.44 36.53
N ALA A 340 -5.03 -21.41 37.00
CA ALA A 340 -5.29 -22.65 36.26
C ALA A 340 -5.99 -22.42 34.91
N LEU A 341 -6.89 -21.43 34.81
CA LEU A 341 -7.54 -21.07 33.55
C LEU A 341 -6.54 -20.44 32.58
N ILE A 342 -5.70 -19.52 33.05
CA ILE A 342 -4.66 -18.86 32.25
C ILE A 342 -3.66 -19.90 31.70
N GLU A 343 -3.19 -20.82 32.54
CA GLU A 343 -2.26 -21.86 32.11
C GLU A 343 -2.91 -22.80 31.07
N LYS A 344 -4.21 -23.10 31.21
CA LYS A 344 -4.95 -23.88 30.21
C LYS A 344 -5.07 -23.15 28.88
N GLU A 345 -5.31 -21.84 28.87
CA GLU A 345 -5.36 -21.02 27.65
C GLU A 345 -3.98 -20.93 26.99
N ARG A 346 -2.92 -20.71 27.78
CA ARG A 346 -1.54 -20.72 27.31
C ARG A 346 -1.17 -22.03 26.62
N GLN A 347 -1.52 -23.18 27.21
CA GLN A 347 -1.31 -24.48 26.59
C GLN A 347 -2.09 -24.68 25.28
N LYS A 348 -3.29 -24.11 25.15
CA LYS A 348 -4.04 -24.14 23.88
C LYS A 348 -3.35 -23.32 22.81
N LEU A 349 -2.88 -22.12 23.15
CA LEU A 349 -2.17 -21.24 22.23
C LEU A 349 -0.87 -21.88 21.74
N ASP A 350 -0.10 -22.52 22.62
CA ASP A 350 1.13 -23.23 22.24
C ASP A 350 0.85 -24.38 21.26
N LYS A 351 -0.22 -25.16 21.49
CA LYS A 351 -0.63 -26.23 20.56
C LYS A 351 -1.02 -25.68 19.19
N GLU A 352 -1.75 -24.57 19.14
CA GLU A 352 -2.13 -23.96 17.87
C GLU A 352 -0.93 -23.37 17.13
N LYS A 353 0.00 -22.73 17.85
CA LYS A 353 1.26 -22.24 17.31
C LYS A 353 2.09 -23.36 16.68
N GLN A 354 2.17 -24.53 17.33
CA GLN A 354 2.84 -25.71 16.76
C GLN A 354 2.16 -26.22 15.49
N ARG A 355 0.81 -26.25 15.45
CA ARG A 355 0.06 -26.65 14.25
C ARG A 355 0.29 -25.70 13.08
N ILE A 356 0.29 -24.39 13.33
CA ILE A 356 0.57 -23.37 12.31
C ILE A 356 1.98 -23.55 11.77
N GLU A 357 2.96 -23.82 12.63
CA GLU A 357 4.35 -24.04 12.22
C GLU A 357 4.51 -25.30 11.35
N VAL A 358 3.81 -26.40 11.68
CA VAL A 358 3.80 -27.61 10.84
C VAL A 358 3.21 -27.32 9.46
N LYS A 359 2.03 -26.67 9.40
CA LYS A 359 1.40 -26.28 8.12
C LYS A 359 2.29 -25.36 7.29
N ARG A 360 3.00 -24.42 7.93
CA ARG A 360 3.97 -23.54 7.28
C ARG A 360 5.11 -24.33 6.63
N LYS A 361 5.68 -25.32 7.34
CA LYS A 361 6.72 -26.19 6.80
C LYS A 361 6.23 -27.05 5.63
N GLU A 362 5.00 -27.56 5.72
CA GLU A 362 4.37 -28.29 4.62
C GLU A 362 4.21 -27.39 3.38
N LEU A 363 3.66 -26.18 3.55
CA LEU A 363 3.51 -25.20 2.47
C LEU A 363 4.85 -24.84 1.81
N ASP A 364 5.91 -24.65 2.59
CA ASP A 364 7.26 -24.40 2.07
C ASP A 364 7.78 -25.59 1.25
N SER A 365 7.55 -26.82 1.71
CA SER A 365 7.88 -28.05 0.97
C SER A 365 7.12 -28.14 -0.37
N TRP A 366 5.80 -27.89 -0.35
CA TRP A 366 4.97 -27.85 -1.55
C TRP A 366 5.44 -26.77 -2.54
N SER A 367 5.76 -25.57 -2.05
CA SER A 367 6.30 -24.48 -2.85
C SER A 367 7.62 -24.86 -3.53
N LYS A 368 8.55 -25.50 -2.79
CA LYS A 368 9.81 -26.02 -3.34
C LYS A 368 9.58 -27.08 -4.42
N GLN A 369 8.64 -27.99 -4.21
CA GLN A 369 8.30 -29.01 -5.21
C GLN A 369 7.70 -28.40 -6.47
N LEU A 370 6.78 -27.44 -6.33
CA LEU A 370 6.19 -26.71 -7.45
C LEU A 370 7.26 -25.99 -8.28
N ASN A 371 8.14 -25.24 -7.61
CA ASN A 371 9.26 -24.54 -8.27
C ASN A 371 10.21 -25.50 -9.01
N LYS A 372 10.46 -26.69 -8.44
CA LYS A 372 11.28 -27.73 -9.07
C LYS A 372 10.58 -28.31 -10.30
N HIS A 373 9.28 -28.59 -10.20
CA HIS A 373 8.47 -29.06 -11.32
C HIS A 373 8.45 -28.02 -12.46
N GLU A 374 8.15 -26.76 -12.16
CA GLU A 374 8.18 -25.67 -13.14
C GLU A 374 9.55 -25.51 -13.80
N SER A 375 10.63 -25.61 -13.04
CA SER A 375 11.99 -25.54 -13.57
C SER A 375 12.29 -26.71 -14.52
N SER A 376 11.81 -27.91 -14.18
CA SER A 376 11.93 -29.09 -15.03
C SER A 376 11.13 -28.94 -16.33
N THR A 377 9.87 -28.49 -16.24
CA THR A 377 9.03 -28.23 -17.42
C THR A 377 9.63 -27.15 -18.33
N LYS A 378 10.21 -26.09 -17.76
CA LYS A 378 10.93 -25.06 -18.53
C LYS A 378 12.14 -25.65 -19.26
N ARG A 379 12.94 -26.50 -18.61
CA ARG A 379 14.09 -27.18 -19.24
C ARG A 379 13.65 -28.10 -20.37
N GLU A 380 12.59 -28.87 -20.18
CA GLU A 380 12.09 -29.81 -21.20
C GLU A 380 11.54 -29.07 -22.42
N ARG A 381 10.81 -27.97 -22.21
CA ARG A 381 10.39 -27.06 -23.29
C ARG A 381 11.59 -26.51 -24.04
N HIS A 382 12.65 -26.11 -23.34
CA HIS A 382 13.85 -25.55 -23.97
C HIS A 382 14.61 -26.59 -24.82
N LYS A 383 14.67 -27.85 -24.39
CA LYS A 383 15.23 -28.95 -25.19
C LYS A 383 14.42 -29.21 -26.47
N LEU A 384 13.10 -29.33 -26.35
CA LEU A 384 12.20 -29.53 -27.49
C LEU A 384 12.27 -28.38 -28.50
N THR A 385 12.52 -27.14 -28.05
CA THR A 385 12.75 -26.01 -28.97
C THR A 385 14.11 -26.03 -29.65
N LYS A 386 15.12 -26.68 -29.07
CA LYS A 386 16.45 -26.84 -29.68
C LYS A 386 16.50 -27.97 -30.71
N GLU A 387 15.79 -29.07 -30.47
CA GLU A 387 15.72 -30.19 -31.44
C GLU A 387 14.84 -29.89 -32.68
N LYS A 388 14.00 -28.84 -32.61
CA LYS A 388 13.15 -28.39 -33.72
C LYS A 388 13.80 -27.28 -34.58
N ARG A 389 15.01 -26.85 -34.24
CA ARG A 389 15.85 -25.96 -35.04
C ARG A 389 17.00 -26.77 -35.61
#